data_AF-A0A182SJD4-F1
#
_entry.id   AF-A0A182SJD4-F1
#
_cell.length_a   1.000
_cell.length_b   1.000
_cell.length_c   1.000
_cell.angle_alpha   90.00
_cell.angle_beta   90.00
_cell.angle_gamma   90.00
#
_symmetry.space_group_name_H-M   'P 1'
#
loop_
_entity.id
_entity.type
_entity.pdbx_description
1 polymer ?
#
loop_
_entity_poly.entity_id
_entity_poly.type
_entity_poly.pdbx_seq_one_letter_code
_entity_poly.pdbx_strand_id
1 'polypeptide(L)'
;MCTIIFCATGRYKERPARSHRTTTTTSGCLQRWTTVGVAALVLLTTIGSVVQCQTFIRRTANVCRTDDECPVQAYCERYNSVHEYGVCSCMAGYFAVTDNNNTRRCLRAATDIGDYCLHNDQCQYTLSTGNSECRDNSCQCVDGAHYVEREKRCYKTSFLGEYCRLTNNCIGNDTYCRDGICVCTPGKHPNTDRNRCLHDAKLGDQCFRDEECVTDNSRCSQEICTCRVSHVLNELRNRCLPIASKIYDLCEENIQCLYNIPHSQCRITTGTDGITAGRCTCASRFHEAGFKCVSSVHLNGICEVNDNCVDRDTSCFHGRCRCIDHMIEVDGICSGTATLQHWNILFGLALLFLSKWYGDLS
;
A
#
# COMPACT_ATOMS: atom_id res chain seq x y z
N MET A 1 -35.95 14.11 -49.93
CA MET A 1 -36.59 15.32 -49.36
C MET A 1 -35.79 15.72 -48.13
N CYS A 2 -35.51 17.02 -47.95
CA CYS A 2 -35.11 17.68 -46.67
C CYS A 2 -33.80 17.22 -45.95
N THR A 3 -32.90 18.10 -45.48
CA THR A 3 -32.72 19.55 -45.65
C THR A 3 -31.24 19.93 -45.41
N ILE A 4 -30.79 21.05 -45.98
CA ILE A 4 -29.48 21.69 -45.76
C ILE A 4 -29.48 22.54 -44.47
N ILE A 5 -28.36 22.62 -43.74
CA ILE A 5 -28.04 23.78 -42.88
C ILE A 5 -26.62 24.27 -43.16
N PHE A 6 -26.48 25.60 -43.30
CA PHE A 6 -25.24 26.35 -43.53
C PHE A 6 -24.59 26.82 -42.22
N CYS A 7 -23.26 27.03 -42.23
CA CYS A 7 -22.53 28.09 -41.51
C CYS A 7 -21.03 28.03 -41.91
N ALA A 8 -20.26 29.12 -42.05
CA ALA A 8 -20.55 30.51 -42.37
C ALA A 8 -19.24 31.15 -42.91
N THR A 9 -19.31 32.13 -43.81
CA THR A 9 -18.13 32.81 -44.39
C THR A 9 -17.85 34.16 -43.75
N GLY A 10 -16.58 34.49 -43.48
CA GLY A 10 -16.12 35.83 -43.11
C GLY A 10 -15.02 36.35 -44.06
N ARG A 11 -15.29 37.46 -44.77
CA ARG A 11 -14.29 38.31 -45.46
C ARG A 11 -13.87 39.44 -44.49
N TYR A 12 -12.88 40.34 -44.68
CA TYR A 12 -12.21 40.91 -45.85
C TYR A 12 -10.96 41.70 -45.38
N LYS A 13 -9.86 41.73 -46.15
CA LYS A 13 -9.23 42.98 -46.67
C LYS A 13 -7.99 42.74 -47.55
N GLU A 14 -7.75 43.69 -48.45
CA GLU A 14 -6.75 43.67 -49.55
C GLU A 14 -5.84 44.93 -49.43
N ARG A 15 -4.73 45.17 -50.15
CA ARG A 15 -3.97 44.56 -51.30
C ARG A 15 -2.50 45.14 -51.16
N PRO A 16 -1.58 45.23 -52.17
CA PRO A 16 -1.26 44.42 -53.36
C PRO A 16 0.26 44.11 -53.60
N ALA A 17 0.53 43.16 -54.51
CA ALA A 17 1.74 43.00 -55.38
C ALA A 17 3.13 42.69 -54.73
N ARG A 18 4.10 42.00 -55.37
CA ARG A 18 4.38 41.79 -56.81
C ARG A 18 5.24 40.52 -57.11
N SER A 19 4.80 39.74 -58.11
CA SER A 19 5.50 38.83 -59.06
C SER A 19 6.70 37.89 -58.73
N HIS A 20 6.59 36.68 -59.32
CA HIS A 20 7.59 35.77 -59.92
C HIS A 20 8.15 34.50 -59.21
N ARG A 21 7.85 33.37 -59.90
CA ARG A 21 8.62 32.12 -60.11
C ARG A 21 8.99 31.19 -58.94
N THR A 22 8.30 30.03 -58.93
CA THR A 22 8.87 28.66 -58.93
C THR A 22 10.31 28.44 -58.45
N THR A 23 10.50 27.62 -57.41
CA THR A 23 10.88 26.20 -57.55
C THR A 23 10.74 25.42 -56.24
N THR A 24 10.54 24.11 -56.39
CA THR A 24 10.65 23.07 -55.35
C THR A 24 12.03 22.99 -54.71
N THR A 25 12.13 22.85 -53.39
CA THR A 25 12.82 21.71 -52.73
C THR A 25 12.63 21.67 -51.21
N THR A 26 12.79 20.48 -50.67
CA THR A 26 12.86 20.13 -49.24
C THR A 26 14.07 20.75 -48.54
N SER A 27 13.87 21.37 -47.38
CA SER A 27 14.97 21.78 -46.48
C SER A 27 15.16 20.76 -45.36
N GLY A 28 16.32 20.11 -45.34
CA GLY A 28 16.80 19.34 -44.18
C GLY A 28 17.26 20.26 -43.05
N CYS A 29 17.25 19.75 -41.81
CA CYS A 29 17.76 20.49 -40.65
C CYS A 29 19.29 20.37 -40.57
N LEU A 30 19.96 21.47 -40.22
CA LEU A 30 21.42 21.56 -40.19
C LEU A 30 22.02 20.76 -39.04
N GLN A 31 23.16 20.10 -39.28
CA GLN A 31 24.21 20.00 -38.26
C GLN A 31 25.57 20.42 -38.82
N ARG A 32 26.31 21.15 -37.99
CA ARG A 32 27.48 21.97 -38.33
C ARG A 32 28.75 21.18 -37.99
N TRP A 33 29.68 21.07 -38.93
CA TRP A 33 30.94 20.35 -38.74
C TRP A 33 32.02 21.25 -38.14
N THR A 34 32.78 20.70 -37.18
CA THR A 34 34.14 21.15 -36.85
C THR A 34 35.03 19.94 -36.55
N THR A 35 36.19 19.92 -37.21
CA THR A 35 37.34 18.99 -37.13
C THR A 35 38.07 19.05 -35.77
N VAL A 36 38.98 18.17 -35.32
CA VAL A 36 39.54 16.84 -35.68
C VAL A 36 40.38 16.40 -34.45
N GLY A 37 40.55 15.10 -34.13
CA GLY A 37 41.57 14.70 -33.14
C GLY A 37 41.51 13.31 -32.49
N VAL A 38 42.01 12.29 -33.19
CA VAL A 38 42.70 11.06 -32.70
C VAL A 38 42.42 10.52 -31.28
N ALA A 39 41.80 9.33 -31.16
CA ALA A 39 42.27 8.16 -30.38
C ALA A 39 41.22 7.03 -30.25
N ALA A 40 41.68 5.83 -29.86
CA ALA A 40 40.91 4.66 -29.40
C ALA A 40 40.03 3.90 -30.41
N LEU A 41 40.58 2.81 -30.96
CA LEU A 41 39.81 1.68 -31.48
C LEU A 41 39.05 0.98 -30.33
N VAL A 42 37.75 1.21 -30.22
CA VAL A 42 36.83 0.36 -29.44
C VAL A 42 35.70 -0.06 -30.35
N LEU A 43 35.61 -1.37 -30.60
CA LEU A 43 34.52 -2.02 -31.33
C LEU A 43 33.22 -1.97 -30.52
N LEU A 44 32.54 -0.83 -30.54
CA LEU A 44 31.15 -0.74 -30.11
C LEU A 44 30.26 -1.33 -31.21
N THR A 45 30.07 -2.65 -31.17
CA THR A 45 28.96 -3.30 -31.85
C THR A 45 27.66 -2.86 -31.19
N THR A 46 27.14 -1.72 -31.60
CA THR A 46 25.78 -1.32 -31.29
C THR A 46 24.84 -2.33 -31.95
N ILE A 47 24.41 -3.32 -31.16
CA ILE A 47 23.28 -4.17 -31.51
C ILE A 47 22.04 -3.28 -31.46
N GLY A 48 21.85 -2.50 -32.52
CA GLY A 48 20.60 -1.86 -32.83
C GLY A 48 19.57 -2.96 -32.87
N SER A 49 18.76 -3.05 -31.83
CA SER A 49 17.62 -3.97 -31.78
C SER A 49 16.66 -3.51 -32.86
N VAL A 50 16.80 -4.10 -34.05
CA VAL A 50 15.87 -3.92 -35.14
C VAL A 50 14.55 -4.42 -34.59
N VAL A 51 13.67 -3.48 -34.23
CA VAL A 51 12.27 -3.80 -33.97
C VAL A 51 11.74 -4.27 -35.31
N GLN A 52 11.77 -5.58 -35.51
CA GLN A 52 11.12 -6.25 -36.63
C GLN A 52 9.62 -6.03 -36.44
N CYS A 53 9.15 -4.89 -36.96
CA CYS A 53 7.76 -4.73 -37.32
C CYS A 53 7.52 -5.77 -38.42
N GLN A 54 7.07 -6.96 -38.02
CA GLN A 54 6.73 -8.03 -38.94
C GLN A 54 5.52 -7.58 -39.76
N THR A 55 5.79 -6.92 -40.87
CA THR A 55 4.82 -6.58 -41.90
C THR A 55 4.43 -7.86 -42.62
N PHE A 56 3.54 -8.64 -41.99
CA PHE A 56 3.04 -9.90 -42.52
C PHE A 56 2.57 -9.74 -43.96
N ILE A 57 3.20 -10.50 -44.84
CA ILE A 57 3.17 -10.26 -46.28
C ILE A 57 1.81 -10.74 -46.82
N ARG A 58 1.04 -9.86 -47.46
CA ARG A 58 -0.17 -10.25 -48.20
C ARG A 58 0.10 -10.70 -49.64
N ARG A 59 1.19 -10.24 -50.24
CA ARG A 59 1.56 -10.58 -51.62
C ARG A 59 2.26 -11.92 -51.67
N THR A 60 1.76 -12.85 -52.46
CA THR A 60 2.42 -14.14 -52.67
C THR A 60 3.62 -14.05 -53.62
N ALA A 61 3.92 -12.86 -54.16
CA ALA A 61 5.00 -12.63 -55.14
C ALA A 61 4.90 -13.46 -56.43
N ASN A 62 3.80 -14.21 -56.63
CA ASN A 62 3.47 -14.86 -57.88
C ASN A 62 2.96 -13.80 -58.86
N VAL A 63 3.45 -13.81 -60.10
CA VAL A 63 2.95 -12.97 -61.19
C VAL A 63 1.64 -13.57 -61.72
N CYS A 64 0.68 -12.72 -62.06
CA CYS A 64 -0.63 -13.12 -62.58
C CYS A 64 -1.11 -12.18 -63.70
N ARG A 65 -1.99 -12.65 -64.59
CA ARG A 65 -2.82 -11.79 -65.45
C ARG A 65 -4.28 -11.77 -64.98
N THR A 66 -4.84 -12.92 -64.60
CA THR A 66 -6.21 -13.05 -64.06
C THR A 66 -6.21 -13.53 -62.61
N ASP A 67 -7.38 -13.46 -61.95
CA ASP A 67 -7.54 -13.93 -60.57
C ASP A 67 -7.44 -15.47 -60.46
N ASP A 68 -7.80 -16.20 -61.53
CA ASP A 68 -7.74 -17.67 -61.58
C ASP A 68 -6.30 -18.23 -61.55
N GLU A 69 -5.29 -17.38 -61.84
CA GLU A 69 -3.87 -17.72 -61.71
C GLU A 69 -3.38 -17.62 -60.25
N CYS A 70 -4.20 -17.10 -59.33
CA CYS A 70 -3.85 -16.88 -57.94
C CYS A 70 -4.31 -18.02 -57.00
N PRO A 71 -3.63 -18.20 -55.84
CA PRO A 71 -4.08 -19.14 -54.82
C PRO A 71 -5.49 -18.83 -54.32
N VAL A 72 -6.20 -19.85 -53.82
CA VAL A 72 -7.53 -19.67 -53.21
C VAL A 72 -7.45 -18.60 -52.09
N GLN A 73 -8.44 -17.69 -52.06
CA GLN A 73 -8.47 -16.50 -51.20
C GLN A 73 -7.41 -15.43 -51.53
N ALA A 74 -6.96 -15.35 -52.79
CA ALA A 74 -6.22 -14.22 -53.36
C ALA A 74 -6.91 -13.64 -54.61
N TYR A 75 -6.44 -12.47 -55.04
CA TYR A 75 -6.80 -11.79 -56.28
C TYR A 75 -5.54 -11.20 -56.94
N CYS A 76 -5.62 -10.84 -58.22
CA CYS A 76 -4.50 -10.30 -58.99
C CYS A 76 -4.38 -8.77 -58.83
N GLU A 77 -3.48 -8.31 -57.97
CA GLU A 77 -3.22 -6.89 -57.71
C GLU A 77 -2.37 -6.28 -58.86
N ARG A 78 -2.99 -5.49 -59.73
CA ARG A 78 -2.34 -4.83 -60.89
C ARG A 78 -1.80 -3.44 -60.53
N TYR A 79 -0.59 -3.11 -60.98
CA TYR A 79 0.12 -1.87 -60.60
C TYR A 79 -0.10 -0.68 -61.54
N ASN A 80 -0.50 -0.91 -62.79
CA ASN A 80 -0.90 0.11 -63.75
C ASN A 80 -1.62 -0.56 -64.93
N SER A 81 -2.39 0.18 -65.73
CA SER A 81 -2.97 -0.31 -66.99
C SER A 81 -1.95 -0.50 -68.12
N VAL A 82 -0.69 -0.07 -67.90
CA VAL A 82 0.42 -0.15 -68.86
C VAL A 82 1.08 -1.54 -68.91
N HIS A 83 0.97 -2.32 -67.84
CA HIS A 83 1.50 -3.69 -67.78
C HIS A 83 0.35 -4.70 -67.72
N GLU A 84 0.40 -5.73 -68.56
CA GLU A 84 -0.62 -6.79 -68.62
C GLU A 84 -0.60 -7.73 -67.40
N TYR A 85 0.37 -7.56 -66.50
CA TYR A 85 0.61 -8.42 -65.35
C TYR A 85 0.46 -7.68 -64.00
N GLY A 86 -0.08 -8.38 -63.01
CA GLY A 86 -0.13 -8.02 -61.61
C GLY A 86 0.65 -9.00 -60.73
N VAL A 87 0.43 -8.90 -59.42
CA VAL A 87 0.96 -9.83 -58.41
C VAL A 87 -0.19 -10.34 -57.56
N CYS A 88 -0.24 -11.65 -57.32
CA CYS A 88 -1.27 -12.25 -56.47
C CYS A 88 -1.17 -11.75 -55.02
N SER A 89 -2.30 -11.24 -54.50
CA SER A 89 -2.41 -10.63 -53.19
C SER A 89 -3.56 -11.27 -52.43
N CYS A 90 -3.32 -11.69 -51.19
CA CYS A 90 -4.34 -12.31 -50.34
C CYS A 90 -5.48 -11.33 -50.04
N MET A 91 -6.71 -11.85 -50.02
CA MET A 91 -7.93 -11.09 -49.70
C MET A 91 -7.87 -10.49 -48.29
N ALA A 92 -8.75 -9.53 -48.00
CA ALA A 92 -8.84 -8.93 -46.67
C ALA A 92 -9.12 -10.00 -45.60
N GLY A 93 -8.35 -9.98 -44.50
CA GLY A 93 -8.39 -11.02 -43.47
C GLY A 93 -7.51 -12.24 -43.74
N TYR A 94 -6.77 -12.26 -44.86
CA TYR A 94 -5.82 -13.32 -45.20
C TYR A 94 -4.38 -12.79 -45.32
N PHE A 95 -3.40 -13.68 -45.10
CA PHE A 95 -1.97 -13.42 -45.26
C PHE A 95 -1.27 -14.59 -45.97
N ALA A 96 -0.17 -14.30 -46.67
CA ALA A 96 0.54 -15.29 -47.47
C ALA A 96 1.49 -16.11 -46.59
N VAL A 97 1.34 -17.44 -46.63
CA VAL A 97 2.26 -18.41 -46.02
C VAL A 97 2.86 -19.26 -47.13
N THR A 98 4.18 -19.45 -47.06
CA THR A 98 4.92 -20.38 -47.93
C THR A 98 5.00 -21.73 -47.22
N ASP A 99 4.61 -22.82 -47.87
CA ASP A 99 4.76 -24.17 -47.34
C ASP A 99 6.13 -24.78 -47.64
N ASN A 100 6.36 -26.00 -47.16
CA ASN A 100 7.62 -26.73 -47.35
C ASN A 100 7.97 -26.99 -48.83
N ASN A 101 6.99 -26.95 -49.73
CA ASN A 101 7.16 -27.14 -51.17
C ASN A 101 7.36 -25.79 -51.89
N ASN A 102 7.65 -24.72 -51.16
CA ASN A 102 7.75 -23.34 -51.65
C ASN A 102 6.45 -22.83 -52.32
N THR A 103 5.32 -23.50 -52.07
CA THR A 103 4.01 -23.10 -52.60
C THR A 103 3.38 -22.10 -51.64
N ARG A 104 2.82 -21.02 -52.19
CA ARG A 104 2.21 -19.96 -51.39
C ARG A 104 0.70 -20.07 -51.39
N ARG A 105 0.13 -20.02 -50.19
CA ARG A 105 -1.30 -20.07 -49.91
C ARG A 105 -1.70 -18.92 -49.01
N CYS A 106 -2.94 -18.47 -49.13
CA CYS A 106 -3.50 -17.45 -48.27
C CYS A 106 -4.20 -18.12 -47.09
N LEU A 107 -3.74 -17.85 -45.87
CA LEU A 107 -4.38 -18.34 -44.64
C LEU A 107 -5.21 -17.24 -44.00
N ARG A 108 -6.38 -17.63 -43.49
CA ARG A 108 -7.24 -16.74 -42.71
C ARG A 108 -6.51 -16.39 -41.41
N ALA A 109 -6.34 -15.11 -41.15
CA ALA A 109 -5.95 -14.63 -39.82
C ALA A 109 -7.11 -14.82 -38.84
N ALA A 110 -6.79 -15.20 -37.61
CA ALA A 110 -7.77 -15.23 -36.53
C ALA A 110 -8.37 -13.83 -36.33
N THR A 111 -9.60 -13.78 -35.87
CA THR A 111 -10.30 -12.56 -35.44
C THR A 111 -10.53 -12.52 -33.94
N ASP A 112 -10.46 -13.69 -33.29
CA ASP A 112 -10.74 -13.87 -31.87
C ASP A 112 -9.97 -15.07 -31.31
N ILE A 113 -10.00 -15.25 -29.99
CA ILE A 113 -9.59 -16.50 -29.35
C ILE A 113 -10.64 -17.59 -29.66
N GLY A 114 -10.23 -18.85 -29.77
CA GLY A 114 -11.11 -19.95 -30.18
C GLY A 114 -11.21 -20.19 -31.70
N ASP A 115 -10.75 -19.24 -32.52
CA ASP A 115 -10.75 -19.38 -33.98
C ASP A 115 -9.91 -20.57 -34.45
N TYR A 116 -10.42 -21.30 -35.46
CA TYR A 116 -9.71 -22.45 -36.03
C TYR A 116 -8.39 -22.05 -36.70
N CYS A 117 -7.34 -22.81 -36.41
CA CYS A 117 -6.00 -22.57 -36.91
C CYS A 117 -5.26 -23.89 -37.23
N LEU A 118 -4.21 -23.76 -38.05
CA LEU A 118 -3.23 -24.81 -38.36
C LEU A 118 -1.80 -24.38 -38.00
N HIS A 119 -1.55 -23.07 -37.87
CA HIS A 119 -0.24 -22.49 -37.61
C HIS A 119 -0.34 -21.28 -36.67
N ASN A 120 0.67 -21.07 -35.83
CA ASN A 120 0.75 -19.96 -34.88
C ASN A 120 0.59 -18.59 -35.55
N ASP A 121 1.12 -18.41 -36.76
CA ASP A 121 1.05 -17.16 -37.53
C ASP A 121 -0.39 -16.65 -37.71
N GLN A 122 -1.38 -17.56 -37.80
CA GLN A 122 -2.79 -17.19 -37.92
C GLN A 122 -3.31 -16.46 -36.68
N CYS A 123 -2.86 -16.87 -35.51
CA CYS A 123 -3.19 -16.24 -34.23
C CYS A 123 -2.34 -14.98 -34.00
N GLN A 124 -1.05 -15.05 -34.35
CA GLN A 124 -0.08 -13.98 -34.08
C GLN A 124 -0.27 -12.72 -34.92
N TYR A 125 -0.94 -12.80 -36.09
CA TYR A 125 -1.23 -11.65 -36.95
C TYR A 125 -2.13 -10.60 -36.25
N THR A 126 -3.21 -11.04 -35.60
CA THR A 126 -4.20 -10.17 -34.94
C THR A 126 -4.10 -10.18 -33.44
N LEU A 127 -3.96 -11.35 -32.81
CA LEU A 127 -4.14 -11.51 -31.37
C LEU A 127 -2.89 -11.02 -30.62
N SER A 128 -1.71 -11.56 -30.90
CA SER A 128 -0.43 -10.99 -30.45
C SER A 128 0.77 -11.78 -30.95
N THR A 129 1.73 -11.13 -31.59
CA THR A 129 3.03 -11.75 -31.95
C THR A 129 3.73 -12.23 -30.69
N GLY A 130 4.09 -13.52 -30.65
CA GLY A 130 4.75 -14.16 -29.52
C GLY A 130 3.94 -14.35 -28.22
N ASN A 131 2.70 -13.85 -28.13
CA ASN A 131 1.82 -14.09 -26.96
C ASN A 131 0.54 -14.88 -27.32
N SER A 132 0.44 -15.35 -28.55
CA SER A 132 -0.63 -16.25 -29.01
C SER A 132 -0.07 -17.41 -29.83
N GLU A 133 -0.74 -18.55 -29.75
CA GLU A 133 -0.37 -19.80 -30.40
C GLU A 133 -1.59 -20.54 -30.92
N CYS A 134 -1.35 -21.49 -31.84
CA CYS A 134 -2.34 -22.43 -32.29
C CYS A 134 -2.18 -23.74 -31.50
N ARG A 135 -3.11 -24.00 -30.57
CA ARG A 135 -3.10 -25.18 -29.71
C ARG A 135 -4.40 -25.95 -29.90
N ASP A 136 -4.30 -27.25 -30.17
CA ASP A 136 -5.43 -28.14 -30.47
C ASP A 136 -6.32 -27.64 -31.64
N ASN A 137 -5.68 -27.09 -32.68
CA ASN A 137 -6.31 -26.43 -33.84
C ASN A 137 -7.17 -25.20 -33.50
N SER A 138 -6.97 -24.60 -32.32
CA SER A 138 -7.68 -23.40 -31.86
C SER A 138 -6.69 -22.31 -31.44
N CYS A 139 -6.94 -21.06 -31.82
CA CYS A 139 -6.11 -19.94 -31.36
C CYS A 139 -6.31 -19.70 -29.87
N GLN A 140 -5.21 -19.64 -29.12
CA GLN A 140 -5.17 -19.41 -27.67
C GLN A 140 -4.05 -18.42 -27.32
N CYS A 141 -4.12 -17.80 -26.14
CA CYS A 141 -2.95 -17.10 -25.60
C CYS A 141 -1.96 -18.15 -25.06
N VAL A 142 -0.65 -17.87 -25.20
CA VAL A 142 0.40 -18.74 -24.66
C VAL A 142 0.37 -18.75 -23.12
N ASP A 143 0.95 -19.78 -22.51
CA ASP A 143 1.10 -19.84 -21.07
C ASP A 143 1.89 -18.62 -20.54
N GLY A 144 1.36 -17.96 -19.50
CA GLY A 144 1.90 -16.68 -19.02
C GLY A 144 1.43 -15.44 -19.80
N ALA A 145 0.46 -15.58 -20.72
CA ALA A 145 -0.30 -14.48 -21.30
C ALA A 145 -1.81 -14.64 -21.02
N HIS A 146 -2.57 -13.56 -21.14
CA HIS A 146 -4.02 -13.54 -21.00
C HIS A 146 -4.69 -12.72 -22.11
N TYR A 147 -5.97 -12.97 -22.33
CA TYR A 147 -6.76 -12.32 -23.37
C TYR A 147 -7.45 -11.05 -22.85
N VAL A 148 -7.39 -9.96 -23.62
CA VAL A 148 -8.06 -8.69 -23.32
C VAL A 148 -9.13 -8.45 -24.38
N GLU A 149 -10.37 -8.86 -24.06
CA GLU A 149 -11.54 -8.82 -24.95
C GLU A 149 -11.73 -7.48 -25.67
N ARG A 150 -11.60 -6.37 -24.94
CA ARG A 150 -11.82 -5.00 -25.45
C ARG A 150 -10.91 -4.62 -26.62
N GLU A 151 -9.74 -5.25 -26.71
CA GLU A 151 -8.75 -5.02 -27.77
C GLU A 151 -8.58 -6.23 -28.69
N LYS A 152 -9.22 -7.36 -28.36
CA LYS A 152 -9.08 -8.67 -29.02
C LYS A 152 -7.64 -9.15 -29.15
N ARG A 153 -6.86 -9.00 -28.07
CA ARG A 153 -5.42 -9.28 -28.07
C ARG A 153 -4.93 -10.03 -26.83
N CYS A 154 -3.86 -10.81 -27.01
CA CYS A 154 -3.15 -11.48 -25.93
C CYS A 154 -2.01 -10.61 -25.39
N TYR A 155 -1.97 -10.41 -24.08
CA TYR A 155 -0.92 -9.67 -23.39
C TYR A 155 -0.17 -10.56 -22.42
N LYS A 156 1.16 -10.40 -22.33
CA LYS A 156 1.94 -11.02 -21.26
C LYS A 156 1.35 -10.61 -19.92
N THR A 157 1.07 -11.61 -19.08
CA THR A 157 0.53 -11.44 -17.73
C THR A 157 1.60 -10.91 -16.77
N SER A 158 1.20 -9.92 -15.97
CA SER A 158 1.92 -9.38 -14.82
C SER A 158 0.96 -9.28 -13.64
N PHE A 159 1.36 -9.80 -12.47
CA PHE A 159 0.59 -9.73 -11.22
C PHE A 159 0.82 -8.41 -10.47
N LEU A 160 0.08 -8.15 -9.39
CA LEU A 160 0.23 -6.91 -8.62
C LEU A 160 1.62 -6.82 -7.98
N GLY A 161 2.29 -5.67 -8.16
CA GLY A 161 3.68 -5.47 -7.77
C GLY A 161 4.72 -6.01 -8.75
N GLU A 162 4.32 -6.62 -9.88
CA GLU A 162 5.24 -7.01 -10.96
C GLU A 162 5.39 -5.91 -12.02
N TYR A 163 6.44 -6.02 -12.83
CA TYR A 163 6.72 -5.10 -13.92
C TYR A 163 5.71 -5.19 -15.07
N CYS A 164 5.29 -4.03 -15.57
CA CYS A 164 4.40 -3.87 -16.72
C CYS A 164 4.94 -2.81 -17.69
N ARG A 165 4.56 -2.95 -18.97
CA ARG A 165 4.76 -1.90 -19.99
C ARG A 165 3.48 -1.14 -20.28
N LEU A 166 2.34 -1.81 -20.19
CA LEU A 166 1.00 -1.31 -20.46
C LEU A 166 0.05 -1.78 -19.36
N THR A 167 -1.04 -1.04 -19.13
CA THR A 167 -2.12 -1.46 -18.22
C THR A 167 -2.64 -2.85 -18.56
N ASN A 168 -2.74 -3.20 -19.83
CA ASN A 168 -3.19 -4.52 -20.28
C ASN A 168 -2.21 -5.68 -19.97
N ASN A 169 -1.02 -5.42 -19.42
CA ASN A 169 -0.21 -6.49 -18.84
C ASN A 169 -0.76 -6.93 -17.48
N CYS A 170 -1.38 -6.00 -16.74
CA CYS A 170 -1.86 -6.24 -15.39
C CYS A 170 -3.12 -7.09 -15.41
N ILE A 171 -3.06 -8.26 -14.77
CA ILE A 171 -4.18 -9.18 -14.69
C ILE A 171 -5.10 -8.83 -13.52
N GLY A 172 -6.41 -8.91 -13.75
CA GLY A 172 -7.46 -8.68 -12.75
C GLY A 172 -8.19 -7.36 -12.93
N ASN A 173 -9.36 -7.26 -12.29
CA ASN A 173 -10.16 -6.05 -12.29
C ASN A 173 -9.50 -4.95 -11.43
N ASP A 174 -9.76 -3.70 -11.80
CA ASP A 174 -9.28 -2.52 -11.07
C ASP A 174 -7.75 -2.45 -10.92
N THR A 175 -7.02 -3.02 -11.89
CA THR A 175 -5.56 -2.94 -11.99
C THR A 175 -5.15 -1.98 -13.10
N TYR A 176 -4.00 -1.30 -12.92
CA TYR A 176 -3.38 -0.50 -13.96
C TYR A 176 -1.86 -0.43 -13.81
N CYS A 177 -1.17 -0.08 -14.89
CA CYS A 177 0.28 0.08 -14.87
C CYS A 177 0.64 1.49 -14.42
N ARG A 178 1.34 1.63 -13.29
CA ARG A 178 1.84 2.90 -12.75
C ARG A 178 3.34 2.78 -12.48
N ASP A 179 4.12 3.72 -12.99
CA ASP A 179 5.58 3.76 -12.82
C ASP A 179 6.30 2.46 -13.25
N GLY A 180 5.71 1.74 -14.22
CA GLY A 180 6.19 0.45 -14.70
C GLY A 180 5.83 -0.75 -13.80
N ILE A 181 4.96 -0.59 -12.80
CA ILE A 181 4.51 -1.64 -11.89
C ILE A 181 2.96 -1.77 -11.91
N CYS A 182 2.45 -3.00 -11.86
CA CYS A 182 1.00 -3.23 -11.74
C CYS A 182 0.51 -2.88 -10.34
N VAL A 183 -0.47 -1.98 -10.25
CA VAL A 183 -1.05 -1.50 -9.00
C VAL A 183 -2.58 -1.47 -9.09
N CYS A 184 -3.24 -1.42 -7.93
CA CYS A 184 -4.68 -1.21 -7.84
C CYS A 184 -5.07 0.25 -8.09
N THR A 185 -6.28 0.47 -8.62
CA THR A 185 -6.92 1.80 -8.69
C THR A 185 -6.96 2.48 -7.31
N PRO A 186 -6.96 3.83 -7.25
CA PRO A 186 -7.11 4.55 -5.98
C PRO A 186 -8.30 4.08 -5.13
N GLY A 187 -8.11 3.98 -3.80
CA GLY A 187 -9.11 3.44 -2.88
C GLY A 187 -9.18 1.91 -2.85
N LYS A 188 -8.14 1.23 -3.38
CA LYS A 188 -7.96 -0.21 -3.35
C LYS A 188 -6.50 -0.60 -3.13
N HIS A 189 -6.27 -1.76 -2.54
CA HIS A 189 -4.94 -2.36 -2.32
C HIS A 189 -4.88 -3.83 -2.78
N PRO A 190 -3.68 -4.39 -3.04
CA PRO A 190 -3.53 -5.81 -3.38
C PRO A 190 -3.86 -6.73 -2.21
N ASN A 191 -4.56 -7.84 -2.46
CA ASN A 191 -4.65 -8.93 -1.49
C ASN A 191 -3.30 -9.61 -1.24
N THR A 192 -3.25 -10.48 -0.22
CA THR A 192 -2.06 -11.28 0.13
C THR A 192 -1.45 -12.04 -1.06
N ASP A 193 -2.28 -12.63 -1.92
CA ASP A 193 -1.84 -13.38 -3.11
C ASP A 193 -1.51 -12.51 -4.33
N ARG A 194 -1.65 -11.17 -4.24
CA ARG A 194 -1.36 -10.19 -5.31
C ARG A 194 -2.09 -10.46 -6.64
N ASN A 195 -3.26 -11.08 -6.58
CA ASN A 195 -4.06 -11.49 -7.75
C ASN A 195 -5.41 -10.76 -7.88
N ARG A 196 -5.78 -9.94 -6.88
CA ARG A 196 -6.98 -9.09 -6.90
C ARG A 196 -6.77 -7.80 -6.11
N CYS A 197 -7.55 -6.78 -6.45
CA CYS A 197 -7.66 -5.54 -5.68
C CYS A 197 -8.85 -5.61 -4.72
N LEU A 198 -8.57 -5.36 -3.43
CA LEU A 198 -9.55 -5.22 -2.37
C LEU A 198 -9.84 -3.74 -2.13
N HIS A 199 -11.04 -3.42 -1.64
CA HIS A 199 -11.39 -2.05 -1.28
C HIS A 199 -10.70 -1.62 0.01
N ASP A 200 -10.28 -0.35 0.08
CA ASP A 200 -9.71 0.23 1.29
C ASP A 200 -10.83 0.58 2.29
N ALA A 201 -11.09 -0.27 3.28
CA ALA A 201 -12.04 0.00 4.36
C ALA A 201 -11.31 0.50 5.62
N LYS A 202 -11.77 1.62 6.20
CA LYS A 202 -11.24 2.19 7.44
C LYS A 202 -12.09 1.76 8.64
N LEU A 203 -11.62 2.05 9.84
CA LEU A 203 -12.40 1.81 11.06
C LEU A 203 -13.82 2.41 10.97
N GLY A 204 -14.84 1.58 11.18
CA GLY A 204 -16.25 1.94 11.03
C GLY A 204 -16.84 1.74 9.64
N ASP A 205 -16.03 1.54 8.60
CA ASP A 205 -16.52 1.21 7.25
C ASP A 205 -16.97 -0.26 7.15
N GLN A 206 -17.81 -0.55 6.17
CA GLN A 206 -18.24 -1.91 5.86
C GLN A 206 -17.10 -2.76 5.28
N CYS A 207 -17.07 -4.04 5.64
CA CYS A 207 -16.10 -5.02 5.17
C CYS A 207 -16.70 -6.42 5.07
N PHE A 208 -16.08 -7.26 4.25
CA PHE A 208 -16.36 -8.70 4.15
C PHE A 208 -15.17 -9.55 4.61
N ARG A 209 -13.96 -8.98 4.68
CA ARG A 209 -12.71 -9.70 5.01
C ARG A 209 -11.76 -8.85 5.84
N ASP A 210 -11.00 -9.50 6.71
CA ASP A 210 -9.93 -8.87 7.50
C ASP A 210 -8.92 -8.10 6.64
N GLU A 211 -8.61 -8.60 5.44
CA GLU A 211 -7.68 -7.97 4.49
C GLU A 211 -8.17 -6.59 4.03
N GLU A 212 -9.49 -6.35 3.92
CA GLU A 212 -10.04 -5.07 3.43
C GLU A 212 -9.81 -3.91 4.42
N CYS A 213 -9.61 -4.22 5.71
CA CYS A 213 -9.47 -3.22 6.76
C CYS A 213 -8.03 -2.65 6.81
N VAL A 214 -7.81 -1.50 6.15
CA VAL A 214 -6.47 -0.91 5.96
C VAL A 214 -5.89 -0.18 7.17
N THR A 215 -6.64 -0.06 8.27
CA THR A 215 -6.10 0.54 9.51
C THR A 215 -5.26 -0.48 10.28
N ASP A 216 -4.07 -0.09 10.72
CA ASP A 216 -3.19 -0.97 11.49
C ASP A 216 -3.91 -1.59 12.70
N ASN A 217 -3.68 -2.89 12.92
CA ASN A 217 -4.31 -3.70 13.96
C ASN A 217 -5.85 -3.73 13.95
N SER A 218 -6.48 -3.40 12.81
CA SER A 218 -7.90 -3.66 12.59
C SER A 218 -8.17 -5.05 12.01
N ARG A 219 -9.45 -5.43 11.99
CA ARG A 219 -10.00 -6.67 11.45
C ARG A 219 -11.46 -6.45 11.04
N CYS A 220 -12.01 -7.35 10.23
CA CYS A 220 -13.43 -7.35 9.95
C CYS A 220 -14.16 -8.12 11.06
N SER A 221 -15.20 -7.51 11.63
CA SER A 221 -16.05 -8.14 12.65
C SER A 221 -17.46 -7.58 12.53
N GLN A 222 -18.46 -8.46 12.41
CA GLN A 222 -19.85 -8.06 12.22
C GLN A 222 -20.02 -7.10 11.02
N GLU A 223 -19.37 -7.42 9.90
CA GLU A 223 -19.38 -6.65 8.64
C GLU A 223 -18.81 -5.22 8.74
N ILE A 224 -18.12 -4.88 9.85
CA ILE A 224 -17.52 -3.56 10.09
C ILE A 224 -16.04 -3.70 10.49
N CYS A 225 -15.19 -2.82 9.97
CA CYS A 225 -13.79 -2.76 10.37
C CYS A 225 -13.65 -2.23 11.81
N THR A 226 -13.08 -3.04 12.68
CA THR A 226 -12.94 -2.80 14.13
C THR A 226 -11.54 -3.18 14.60
N CYS A 227 -11.13 -2.74 15.79
CA CYS A 227 -9.83 -3.12 16.36
C CYS A 227 -9.77 -4.62 16.71
N ARG A 228 -8.58 -5.22 16.55
CA ARG A 228 -8.28 -6.58 17.02
C ARG A 228 -8.37 -6.63 18.55
N VAL A 229 -8.63 -7.82 19.10
CA VAL A 229 -8.96 -8.05 20.53
C VAL A 229 -7.93 -7.46 21.52
N SER A 230 -6.66 -7.35 21.14
CA SER A 230 -5.58 -6.77 21.93
C SER A 230 -5.44 -5.23 21.81
N HIS A 231 -6.38 -4.56 21.14
CA HIS A 231 -6.31 -3.13 20.83
C HIS A 231 -7.63 -2.41 21.13
N VAL A 232 -7.52 -1.16 21.56
CA VAL A 232 -8.63 -0.23 21.77
C VAL A 232 -8.67 0.85 20.70
N LEU A 233 -9.88 1.32 20.40
CA LEU A 233 -10.10 2.45 19.52
C LEU A 233 -9.67 3.74 20.22
N ASN A 234 -8.84 4.55 19.55
CA ASN A 234 -8.36 5.82 20.07
C ASN A 234 -9.45 6.91 20.13
N GLU A 235 -9.18 8.02 20.82
CA GLU A 235 -10.14 9.12 20.99
C GLU A 235 -10.63 9.71 19.65
N LEU A 236 -9.75 9.81 18.65
CA LEU A 236 -10.08 10.27 17.29
C LEU A 236 -10.72 9.21 16.40
N ARG A 237 -10.93 7.99 16.90
CA ARG A 237 -11.54 6.84 16.22
C ARG A 237 -10.89 6.45 14.87
N ASN A 238 -9.60 6.75 14.71
CA ASN A 238 -8.84 6.54 13.48
C ASN A 238 -7.62 5.62 13.62
N ARG A 239 -7.31 5.15 14.84
CA ARG A 239 -6.21 4.23 15.15
C ARG A 239 -6.65 3.18 16.17
N CYS A 240 -6.07 1.99 16.05
CA CYS A 240 -6.14 0.95 17.08
C CYS A 240 -4.86 0.98 17.90
N LEU A 241 -4.98 1.33 19.18
CA LEU A 241 -3.86 1.45 20.12
C LEU A 241 -3.77 0.18 20.97
N PRO A 242 -2.57 -0.35 21.29
CA PRO A 242 -2.44 -1.58 22.05
C PRO A 242 -2.99 -1.40 23.47
N ILE A 243 -3.68 -2.42 23.98
CA ILE A 243 -4.17 -2.43 25.36
C ILE A 243 -2.99 -2.62 26.33
N ALA A 244 -2.88 -1.75 27.33
CA ALA A 244 -1.93 -1.93 28.42
C ALA A 244 -2.40 -3.08 29.33
N SER A 245 -1.47 -3.91 29.79
CA SER A 245 -1.76 -5.09 30.61
C SER A 245 -1.59 -4.84 32.10
N LYS A 246 -0.73 -3.87 32.49
CA LYS A 246 -0.41 -3.53 33.88
C LYS A 246 0.04 -2.08 34.03
N ILE A 247 0.10 -1.62 35.29
CA ILE A 247 0.71 -0.33 35.64
C ILE A 247 2.16 -0.30 35.12
N TYR A 248 2.59 0.90 34.70
CA TYR A 248 3.84 1.20 34.02
C TYR A 248 4.02 0.64 32.61
N ASP A 249 3.05 -0.06 32.00
CA ASP A 249 3.11 -0.31 30.56
C ASP A 249 3.06 1.00 29.76
N LEU A 250 3.60 0.99 28.54
CA LEU A 250 3.60 2.15 27.64
C LEU A 250 2.19 2.48 27.17
N CYS A 251 1.91 3.77 26.97
CA CYS A 251 0.64 4.25 26.46
C CYS A 251 0.80 5.57 25.69
N GLU A 252 -0.20 5.88 24.86
CA GLU A 252 -0.38 7.19 24.21
C GLU A 252 -1.61 7.92 24.77
N GLU A 253 -2.67 7.18 25.11
CA GLU A 253 -3.98 7.68 25.52
C GLU A 253 -4.53 6.91 26.73
N ASN A 254 -5.40 7.53 27.53
CA ASN A 254 -5.97 6.94 28.75
C ASN A 254 -6.71 5.61 28.51
N ILE A 255 -7.35 5.47 27.35
CA ILE A 255 -8.17 4.30 26.99
C ILE A 255 -7.37 2.98 26.99
N GLN A 256 -6.06 3.04 26.71
CA GLN A 256 -5.17 1.87 26.74
C GLN A 256 -5.01 1.30 28.15
N CYS A 257 -4.88 2.18 29.14
CA CYS A 257 -4.72 1.81 30.54
C CYS A 257 -6.07 1.39 31.16
N LEU A 258 -7.12 2.17 30.92
CA LEU A 258 -8.45 1.98 31.51
C LEU A 258 -9.12 0.64 31.17
N TYR A 259 -8.74 0.00 30.06
CA TYR A 259 -9.39 -1.23 29.59
C TYR A 259 -9.17 -2.42 30.55
N ASN A 260 -7.92 -2.66 30.99
CA ASN A 260 -7.57 -3.75 31.92
C ASN A 260 -7.26 -3.26 33.34
N ILE A 261 -6.98 -1.97 33.51
CA ILE A 261 -6.53 -1.38 34.78
C ILE A 261 -7.53 -0.29 35.19
N PRO A 262 -8.60 -0.64 35.92
CA PRO A 262 -9.57 0.34 36.42
C PRO A 262 -8.87 1.47 37.19
N HIS A 263 -9.39 2.69 37.08
CA HIS A 263 -8.87 3.88 37.76
C HIS A 263 -7.40 4.23 37.43
N SER A 264 -6.91 3.81 36.26
CA SER A 264 -5.63 4.25 35.71
C SER A 264 -5.79 5.41 34.72
N GLN A 265 -4.67 6.05 34.38
CA GLN A 265 -4.54 7.08 33.37
C GLN A 265 -3.20 6.93 32.66
N CYS A 266 -3.09 7.40 31.43
CA CYS A 266 -1.82 7.51 30.73
C CYS A 266 -1.12 8.80 31.17
N ARG A 267 0.05 8.69 31.82
CA ARG A 267 0.84 9.84 32.23
C ARG A 267 2.06 9.98 31.33
N ILE A 268 2.10 11.06 30.56
CA ILE A 268 3.24 11.42 29.73
C ILE A 268 4.29 12.12 30.58
N THR A 269 5.52 11.62 30.54
CA THR A 269 6.68 12.18 31.27
C THR A 269 7.92 12.18 30.39
N THR A 270 8.74 13.22 30.49
CA THR A 270 10.07 13.28 29.89
C THR A 270 11.09 12.71 30.86
N GLY A 271 11.83 11.69 30.42
CA GLY A 271 12.93 11.09 31.19
C GLY A 271 14.14 12.00 31.31
N THR A 272 15.09 11.62 32.16
CA THR A 272 16.39 12.33 32.32
C THR A 272 17.29 12.24 31.08
N ASP A 273 16.96 11.32 30.18
CA ASP A 273 17.51 11.14 28.83
C ASP A 273 16.86 12.08 27.78
N GLY A 274 15.85 12.87 28.18
CA GLY A 274 15.07 13.72 27.28
C GLY A 274 13.98 12.99 26.50
N ILE A 275 13.77 11.69 26.73
CA ILE A 275 12.77 10.91 26.01
C ILE A 275 11.39 11.11 26.66
N THR A 276 10.45 11.65 25.90
CA THR A 276 9.04 11.79 26.33
C THR A 276 8.26 10.53 26.00
N ALA A 277 7.74 9.84 27.03
CA ALA A 277 6.94 8.63 26.88
C ALA A 277 5.74 8.65 27.84
N GLY A 278 4.61 8.08 27.39
CA GLY A 278 3.46 7.79 28.23
C GLY A 278 3.62 6.45 28.96
N ARG A 279 3.29 6.42 30.25
CA ARG A 279 3.17 5.18 31.03
C ARG A 279 1.85 5.16 31.80
N CYS A 280 1.24 3.99 31.93
CA CYS A 280 0.04 3.83 32.74
C CYS A 280 0.36 4.04 34.22
N THR A 281 -0.33 4.97 34.88
CA THR A 281 -0.25 5.23 36.33
C THR A 281 -1.65 5.28 36.91
N CYS A 282 -1.80 5.22 38.24
CA CYS A 282 -3.11 5.48 38.83
C CYS A 282 -3.58 6.91 38.61
N ALA A 283 -4.90 7.05 38.46
CA ALA A 283 -5.57 8.34 38.32
C ALA A 283 -5.56 9.12 39.64
N SER A 284 -5.90 10.41 39.58
CA SER A 284 -6.06 11.23 40.79
C SER A 284 -7.05 10.58 41.76
N ARG A 285 -6.71 10.58 43.06
CA ARG A 285 -7.39 9.85 44.16
C ARG A 285 -7.20 8.33 44.19
N PHE A 286 -6.31 7.78 43.37
CA PHE A 286 -5.93 6.36 43.42
C PHE A 286 -4.40 6.22 43.51
N HIS A 287 -3.95 5.15 44.15
CA HIS A 287 -2.54 4.80 44.25
C HIS A 287 -2.33 3.32 43.93
N GLU A 288 -1.08 2.93 43.69
CA GLU A 288 -0.74 1.55 43.41
C GLU A 288 -0.68 0.72 44.69
N ALA A 289 -1.44 -0.37 44.72
CA ALA A 289 -1.24 -1.50 45.63
C ALA A 289 -1.34 -2.80 44.82
N GLY A 290 -0.31 -3.65 44.90
CA GLY A 290 -0.29 -4.95 44.21
C GLY A 290 -0.50 -4.87 42.69
N PHE A 291 0.12 -3.88 42.02
CA PHE A 291 -0.07 -3.58 40.58
C PHE A 291 -1.50 -3.19 40.16
N LYS A 292 -2.37 -2.83 41.12
CA LYS A 292 -3.72 -2.32 40.89
C LYS A 292 -3.86 -0.89 41.42
N CYS A 293 -4.81 -0.14 40.86
CA CYS A 293 -5.15 1.17 41.37
C CYS A 293 -6.29 1.08 42.38
N VAL A 294 -5.99 1.45 43.62
CA VAL A 294 -6.92 1.42 44.76
C VAL A 294 -7.11 2.83 45.32
N SER A 295 -8.32 3.11 45.82
CA SER A 295 -8.71 4.42 46.34
C SER A 295 -7.74 4.89 47.42
N SER A 296 -7.20 6.11 47.28
CA SER A 296 -6.30 6.73 48.25
C SER A 296 -7.09 7.36 49.40
N VAL A 297 -6.96 6.78 50.59
CA VAL A 297 -7.65 7.21 51.81
C VAL A 297 -6.63 7.59 52.87
N HIS A 298 -6.74 8.83 53.37
CA HIS A 298 -5.91 9.33 54.46
C HIS A 298 -6.45 8.92 55.84
N LEU A 299 -5.66 9.14 56.89
CA LEU A 299 -5.97 8.88 58.29
C LEU A 299 -7.37 9.41 58.66
N ASN A 300 -8.09 8.62 59.45
CA ASN A 300 -9.50 8.79 59.82
C ASN A 300 -10.51 8.77 58.64
N GLY A 301 -10.07 8.68 57.38
CA GLY A 301 -10.92 8.45 56.21
C GLY A 301 -11.57 7.06 56.18
N ILE A 302 -12.60 6.89 55.36
CA ILE A 302 -13.37 5.63 55.23
C ILE A 302 -12.64 4.68 54.25
N CYS A 303 -12.45 3.43 54.65
CA CYS A 303 -11.78 2.39 53.87
C CYS A 303 -12.56 1.08 53.87
N GLU A 304 -12.30 0.23 52.88
CA GLU A 304 -12.85 -1.12 52.77
C GLU A 304 -11.78 -2.19 53.05
N VAL A 305 -10.54 -1.92 52.62
CA VAL A 305 -9.37 -2.80 52.79
C VAL A 305 -8.15 -2.01 53.24
N ASN A 306 -7.16 -2.68 53.82
CA ASN A 306 -5.90 -2.06 54.28
C ASN A 306 -5.21 -1.26 53.17
N ASP A 307 -5.17 -1.81 51.95
CA ASP A 307 -4.58 -1.22 50.76
C ASP A 307 -5.22 0.13 50.36
N ASN A 308 -6.34 0.57 50.95
CA ASN A 308 -6.85 1.92 50.72
C ASN A 308 -6.03 3.00 51.46
N CYS A 309 -5.39 2.65 52.58
CA CYS A 309 -4.80 3.60 53.50
C CYS A 309 -3.40 4.03 53.03
N VAL A 310 -3.27 5.29 52.58
CA VAL A 310 -2.00 5.79 52.00
C VAL A 310 -1.01 6.32 53.03
N ASP A 311 -1.48 6.67 54.23
CA ASP A 311 -0.63 7.27 55.24
C ASP A 311 0.20 6.20 55.96
N ARG A 312 1.45 6.55 56.25
CA ARG A 312 2.42 5.62 56.83
C ARG A 312 1.93 5.11 58.19
N ASP A 313 2.20 3.82 58.45
CA ASP A 313 1.86 3.16 59.72
C ASP A 313 0.35 3.20 60.02
N THR A 314 -0.48 3.13 58.97
CA THR A 314 -1.95 2.98 59.06
C THR A 314 -2.45 1.65 58.49
N SER A 315 -3.63 1.23 58.93
CA SER A 315 -4.39 0.08 58.41
C SER A 315 -5.89 0.37 58.46
N CYS A 316 -6.69 -0.45 57.76
CA CYS A 316 -8.14 -0.28 57.73
C CYS A 316 -8.79 -0.99 58.92
N PHE A 317 -9.08 -0.24 59.98
CA PHE A 317 -9.66 -0.78 61.21
C PHE A 317 -11.08 -0.24 61.44
N HIS A 318 -12.05 -1.15 61.51
CA HIS A 318 -13.48 -0.84 61.65
C HIS A 318 -13.98 0.16 60.57
N GLY A 319 -13.55 -0.04 59.32
CA GLY A 319 -13.96 0.77 58.16
C GLY A 319 -13.35 2.18 58.11
N ARG A 320 -12.31 2.47 58.92
CA ARG A 320 -11.53 3.70 58.81
C ARG A 320 -10.03 3.44 58.85
N CYS A 321 -9.27 4.25 58.12
CA CYS A 321 -7.81 4.24 58.21
C CYS A 321 -7.39 4.75 59.58
N ARG A 322 -6.69 3.92 60.35
CA ARG A 322 -6.22 4.22 61.71
C ARG A 322 -4.78 3.77 61.86
N CYS A 323 -4.08 4.31 62.84
CA CYS A 323 -2.74 3.86 63.19
C CYS A 323 -2.71 2.36 63.51
N ILE A 324 -1.64 1.68 63.08
CA ILE A 324 -1.37 0.29 63.43
C ILE A 324 -1.08 0.13 64.93
N ASP A 325 -1.09 -1.11 65.42
CA ASP A 325 -0.89 -1.41 66.84
C ASP A 325 0.38 -0.75 67.41
N HIS A 326 0.27 -0.25 68.64
CA HIS A 326 1.30 0.48 69.40
C HIS A 326 1.68 1.89 68.88
N MET A 327 1.04 2.36 67.80
CA MET A 327 1.16 3.73 67.29
C MET A 327 -0.04 4.57 67.75
N ILE A 328 0.17 5.87 67.98
CA ILE A 328 -0.89 6.83 68.33
C ILE A 328 -0.92 7.99 67.32
N GLU A 329 -2.10 8.54 67.07
CA GLU A 329 -2.24 9.75 66.25
C GLU A 329 -1.70 10.96 67.03
N VAL A 330 -0.67 11.61 66.47
CA VAL A 330 -0.08 12.86 66.97
C VAL A 330 0.03 13.80 65.77
N ASP A 331 -0.63 14.96 65.86
CA ASP A 331 -0.66 15.98 64.80
C ASP A 331 -1.05 15.45 63.40
N GLY A 332 -1.98 14.50 63.35
CA GLY A 332 -2.47 13.87 62.11
C GLY A 332 -1.52 12.82 61.50
N ILE A 333 -0.48 12.40 62.23
CA ILE A 333 0.49 11.40 61.83
C ILE A 333 0.55 10.29 62.88
N CYS A 334 0.67 9.03 62.45
CA CYS A 334 0.89 7.92 63.37
C CYS A 334 2.32 7.95 63.90
N SER A 335 2.46 8.26 65.19
CA SER A 335 3.73 8.28 65.91
C SER A 335 3.78 7.12 66.91
N GLY A 336 4.91 6.43 66.95
CA GLY A 336 5.13 5.41 67.97
C GLY A 336 5.10 6.06 69.35
N THR A 337 4.57 5.35 70.35
CA THR A 337 4.85 5.72 71.74
C THR A 337 6.37 5.66 71.93
N ALA A 338 7.03 6.82 71.89
CA ALA A 338 8.41 6.91 72.31
C ALA A 338 8.44 6.37 73.73
N THR A 339 9.04 5.18 73.92
CA THR A 339 9.33 4.70 75.26
C THR A 339 10.16 5.81 75.90
N LEU A 340 9.57 6.51 76.88
CA LEU A 340 10.30 7.32 77.83
C LEU A 340 11.19 6.35 78.60
N GLN A 341 12.31 5.97 77.98
CA GLN A 341 13.41 5.31 78.64
C GLN A 341 13.89 6.28 79.70
N HIS A 342 13.35 6.15 80.92
CA HIS A 342 13.98 6.14 82.25
C HIS A 342 15.18 7.06 82.61
N TRP A 343 15.72 7.87 81.71
CA TRP A 343 16.84 8.78 81.95
C TRP A 343 16.48 9.91 82.94
N ASN A 344 15.20 10.27 83.05
CA ASN A 344 14.73 11.26 84.03
C ASN A 344 14.59 10.71 85.47
N ILE A 345 14.55 9.39 85.67
CA ILE A 345 14.50 8.79 87.01
C ILE A 345 15.92 8.64 87.59
N LEU A 346 16.92 8.37 86.74
CA LEU A 346 18.33 8.31 87.16
C LEU A 346 18.89 9.69 87.54
N PHE A 347 18.53 10.77 86.83
CA PHE A 347 18.96 12.13 87.19
C PHE A 347 18.34 12.65 88.49
N GLY A 348 17.08 12.27 88.80
CA GLY A 348 16.43 12.61 90.07
C GLY A 348 17.07 11.91 91.27
N LEU A 349 17.52 10.66 91.11
CA LEU A 349 18.22 9.93 92.18
C LEU A 349 19.64 10.44 92.40
N ALA A 350 20.36 10.88 91.36
CA ALA A 350 21.70 11.45 91.50
C ALA A 350 21.73 12.71 92.41
N LEU A 351 20.70 13.56 92.35
CA LEU A 351 20.59 14.75 93.18
C LEU A 351 20.25 14.45 94.66
N LEU A 352 19.63 13.31 94.95
CA LEU A 352 19.34 12.87 96.33
C LEU A 352 20.54 12.21 97.02
N PHE A 353 21.53 11.71 96.28
CA PHE A 353 22.77 11.21 96.87
C PHE A 353 23.82 12.31 97.12
N LEU A 354 23.85 13.38 96.33
CA LEU A 354 24.78 14.51 96.55
C LEU A 354 24.41 15.39 97.75
N SER A 355 23.13 15.50 98.11
CA SER A 355 22.70 16.26 99.30
C SER A 355 22.98 15.57 100.64
N LYS A 356 23.36 14.28 100.62
CA LYS A 356 23.66 13.48 101.82
C LYS A 356 25.15 13.33 102.12
N TRP A 357 26.04 13.93 101.31
CA TRP A 357 27.50 13.87 101.46
C TRP A 357 28.15 15.23 101.82
N TYR A 358 27.33 16.20 102.25
CA TYR A 358 27.79 17.53 102.70
C TYR A 358 27.26 17.90 104.10
N GLY A 359 26.92 16.89 104.91
CA GLY A 359 26.38 17.03 106.27
C GLY A 359 27.31 16.60 107.41
N ASP A 360 28.38 15.84 107.11
CA ASP A 360 29.32 15.30 108.11
C ASP A 360 30.77 15.66 107.75
N LEU A 361 31.14 16.93 107.93
CA LEU A 361 32.52 17.30 108.24
C LEU A 361 32.54 18.61 109.04
N SER A 362 32.71 18.46 110.35
CA SER A 362 33.21 19.49 111.28
C SER A 362 34.74 19.48 111.28
#